data_AF-A0A7W1V1F5-F1
#
_entry.id   AF-A0A7W1V1F5-F1
#
_cell.length_a   1.000
_cell.length_b   1.000
_cell.length_c   1.000
_cell.angle_alpha   90.00
_cell.angle_beta   90.00
_cell.angle_gamma   90.00
#
_symmetry.space_group_name_H-M   'P 1'
#
loop_
_entity.id
_entity.type
_entity.pdbx_description
1 polymer ?
#
loop_
_entity_poly.entity_id
_entity_poly.type
_entity_poly.pdbx_seq_one_letter_code
_entity_poly.pdbx_strand_id
1 'polypeptide(L)'
;MEPEDYEMILKAFMQSDIKDWETRKQQLDKILSPELEVIVMLGNNLGAEYFNKPEFAQKLIVPTASVRKMEIMDLQTDANNKVRFIRIQQK
;
A
#
# COMPACT_ATOMS: atom_id res chain seq x y z
N MET A 1 -16.55 4.42 4.60
CA MET A 1 -15.74 3.50 3.80
C MET A 1 -15.12 2.57 4.79
N GLU A 2 -15.38 1.29 4.64
CA GLU A 2 -14.89 0.26 5.55
C GLU A 2 -13.47 -0.13 5.16
N PRO A 3 -12.66 -0.73 6.07
CA PRO A 3 -11.31 -1.19 5.76
C PRO A 3 -11.22 -2.08 4.50
N GLU A 4 -12.25 -2.89 4.24
CA GLU A 4 -12.39 -3.74 3.05
C GLU A 4 -12.37 -2.95 1.73
N ASP A 5 -12.95 -1.74 1.72
CA ASP A 5 -12.95 -0.86 0.55
C ASP A 5 -11.52 -0.40 0.21
N TYR A 6 -10.72 -0.08 1.24
CA TYR A 6 -9.34 0.36 1.07
C TYR A 6 -8.42 -0.76 0.63
N GLU A 7 -8.62 -1.98 1.14
CA GLU A 7 -7.85 -3.15 0.70
C GLU A 7 -8.05 -3.40 -0.81
N MET A 8 -9.29 -3.34 -1.29
CA MET A 8 -9.61 -3.48 -2.72
C MET A 8 -8.94 -2.39 -3.57
N ILE A 9 -8.99 -1.13 -3.13
CA ILE A 9 -8.35 0.00 -3.82
C ILE A 9 -6.84 -0.21 -3.91
N LEU A 10 -6.19 -0.56 -2.79
CA LEU A 10 -4.75 -0.79 -2.75
C LEU A 10 -4.35 -1.99 -3.61
N LYS A 11 -5.14 -3.05 -3.63
CA LYS A 11 -4.93 -4.21 -4.51
C LYS A 11 -5.00 -3.81 -5.99
N ALA A 12 -5.97 -2.98 -6.38
CA ALA A 12 -6.04 -2.46 -7.73
C ALA A 12 -4.79 -1.64 -8.10
N PHE A 13 -4.28 -0.83 -7.16
CA PHE A 13 -3.02 -0.12 -7.36
C PHE A 13 -1.84 -1.10 -7.53
N MET A 14 -1.71 -2.12 -6.69
CA MET A 14 -0.62 -3.08 -6.80
C MET A 14 -0.61 -3.83 -8.15
N GLN A 15 -1.76 -3.99 -8.82
CA GLN A 15 -1.90 -4.80 -10.03
C GLN A 15 -1.94 -4.04 -11.37
N SER A 16 -2.17 -2.74 -11.36
CA SER A 16 -2.39 -1.97 -12.60
C SER A 16 -1.12 -1.69 -13.40
N ASP A 17 -1.28 -1.43 -14.70
CA ASP A 17 -0.25 -0.86 -15.58
C ASP A 17 -0.42 0.67 -15.71
N ILE A 18 0.68 1.41 -15.69
CA ILE A 18 0.70 2.86 -15.50
C ILE A 18 0.38 3.57 -16.81
N LYS A 19 -0.59 4.49 -16.79
CA LYS A 19 -0.84 5.45 -17.89
C LYS A 19 -0.81 6.92 -17.43
N ASP A 20 -1.16 7.19 -16.17
CA ASP A 20 -1.15 8.53 -15.56
C ASP A 20 -0.69 8.45 -14.09
N TRP A 21 0.54 8.87 -13.83
CA TRP A 21 1.18 8.79 -12.50
C TRP A 21 0.79 9.95 -11.58
N GLU A 22 0.41 11.11 -12.14
CA GLU A 22 0.12 12.31 -11.37
C GLU A 22 -1.26 12.18 -10.71
N THR A 23 -2.27 11.77 -11.47
CA THR A 23 -3.60 11.45 -10.95
C THR A 23 -3.52 10.40 -9.83
N ARG A 24 -2.65 9.40 -10.00
CA ARG A 24 -2.46 8.32 -9.04
C ARG A 24 -1.84 8.78 -7.73
N LYS A 25 -0.84 9.66 -7.80
CA LYS A 25 -0.27 10.29 -6.62
C LYS A 25 -1.35 11.04 -5.82
N GLN A 26 -2.19 11.82 -6.50
CA GLN A 26 -3.29 12.54 -5.85
C GLN A 26 -4.33 11.61 -5.21
N GLN A 27 -4.64 10.47 -5.84
CA GLN A 27 -5.54 9.47 -5.27
C GLN A 27 -4.96 8.81 -4.02
N LEU A 28 -3.67 8.43 -4.07
CA LEU A 28 -2.97 7.87 -2.91
C LEU A 28 -2.93 8.87 -1.74
N ASP A 29 -2.73 10.17 -2.01
CA ASP A 29 -2.74 11.20 -0.97
C ASP A 29 -4.09 11.38 -0.25
N LYS A 30 -5.20 11.06 -0.94
CA LYS A 30 -6.53 11.09 -0.35
C LYS A 30 -6.77 9.93 0.62
N ILE A 31 -6.18 8.76 0.35
CA ILE A 31 -6.43 7.53 1.13
C ILE A 31 -5.34 7.23 2.16
N LEU A 32 -4.09 7.63 1.93
CA LEU A 32 -2.96 7.32 2.81
C LEU A 32 -2.73 8.44 3.83
N SER A 33 -2.69 8.06 5.11
CA SER A 33 -2.40 8.97 6.22
C SER A 33 -0.97 9.51 6.12
N PRO A 34 -0.70 10.77 6.49
CA PRO A 34 0.67 11.29 6.57
C PRO A 34 1.59 10.44 7.46
N GLU A 35 1.02 9.77 8.47
CA GLU A 35 1.71 8.91 9.44
C GLU A 35 1.65 7.43 9.04
N LEU A 36 1.44 7.10 7.75
CA LEU A 36 1.35 5.72 7.31
C LEU A 36 2.59 4.91 7.69
N GLU A 37 2.34 3.78 8.32
CA GLU A 37 3.30 2.73 8.60
C GLU A 37 2.97 1.48 7.79
N VAL A 38 3.96 0.93 7.09
CA VAL A 38 3.80 -0.32 6.33
C VAL A 38 4.86 -1.32 6.73
N ILE A 39 4.43 -2.53 7.08
CA ILE A 39 5.32 -3.66 7.35
C ILE A 39 5.13 -4.70 6.27
N VAL A 40 6.20 -5.02 5.54
CA VAL A 40 6.24 -6.08 4.53
C VAL A 40 7.03 -7.25 5.08
N MET A 41 6.34 -8.36 5.35
CA MET A 41 6.97 -9.63 5.71
C MET A 41 7.59 -10.25 4.45
N LEU A 42 8.91 -10.37 4.43
CA LEU A 42 9.64 -10.97 3.31
C LEU A 42 9.49 -12.50 3.34
N GLY A 43 9.47 -13.12 2.17
CA GLY A 43 9.47 -14.57 2.04
C GLY A 43 10.77 -15.20 2.59
N ASN A 44 10.77 -16.52 2.77
CA ASN A 44 11.96 -17.32 3.09
C ASN A 44 12.72 -16.88 4.36
N ASN A 45 12.00 -16.42 5.38
CA ASN A 45 12.57 -15.99 6.66
C ASN A 45 13.61 -14.86 6.54
N LEU A 46 13.48 -14.02 5.50
CA LEU A 46 14.37 -12.88 5.24
C LEU A 46 14.07 -11.66 6.14
N GLY A 47 13.09 -11.77 7.04
CA GLY A 47 12.70 -10.71 7.97
C GLY A 47 11.55 -9.86 7.45
N ALA A 48 11.56 -8.58 7.79
CA ALA A 48 10.54 -7.62 7.38
C ALA A 48 11.16 -6.29 6.95
N GLU A 49 10.53 -5.64 5.98
CA GLU A 49 10.84 -4.27 5.58
C GLU A 49 9.79 -3.31 6.15
N TYR A 50 10.23 -2.13 6.53
CA TYR A 50 9.37 -1.04 6.98
C TYR A 50 9.36 0.08 5.95
N PHE A 51 8.18 0.64 5.67
CA PHE A 51 8.03 1.79 4.80
C PHE A 51 7.14 2.87 5.42
N ASN A 52 7.52 4.11 5.19
CA ASN A 52 6.65 5.28 5.42
C ASN A 52 5.77 5.59 4.19
N LYS A 53 4.88 6.58 4.31
CA LYS A 53 3.99 7.01 3.21
C LYS A 53 4.73 7.28 1.89
N PRO A 54 5.74 8.18 1.81
CA PRO A 54 6.43 8.46 0.56
C PRO A 54 7.02 7.20 -0.12
N GLU A 55 7.68 6.35 0.66
CA GLU A 55 8.33 5.14 0.16
C GLU A 55 7.33 4.13 -0.39
N PHE A 56 6.24 3.89 0.34
CA PHE A 56 5.22 2.94 -0.08
C PHE A 56 4.39 3.48 -1.25
N ALA A 57 4.01 4.75 -1.22
CA ALA A 57 3.29 5.38 -2.32
C ALA A 57 4.08 5.31 -3.64
N GLN A 58 5.39 5.52 -3.60
CA GLN A 58 6.23 5.38 -4.79
C GLN A 58 6.19 3.96 -5.39
N LYS A 59 6.19 2.93 -4.54
CA LYS A 59 6.05 1.52 -4.97
C LYS A 59 4.69 1.25 -5.60
N LEU A 60 3.62 1.92 -5.15
CA LEU A 60 2.28 1.80 -5.72
C LEU A 60 2.09 2.61 -7.01
N ILE A 61 2.79 3.73 -7.17
CA ILE A 61 2.78 4.52 -8.41
C ILE A 61 3.44 3.71 -9.52
N VAL A 62 4.58 3.08 -9.25
CA VAL A 62 5.31 2.22 -10.20
C VAL A 62 5.42 0.79 -9.66
N PRO A 63 4.34 -0.03 -9.78
CA PRO A 63 4.31 -1.37 -9.20
C PRO A 63 5.24 -2.33 -9.95
N THR A 64 6.34 -2.70 -9.28
CA THR A 64 7.26 -3.74 -9.76
C THR A 64 6.63 -5.13 -9.68
N ALA A 65 7.27 -6.13 -10.29
CA ALA A 65 6.85 -7.52 -10.18
C ALA A 65 6.74 -8.01 -8.72
N SER A 66 7.57 -7.46 -7.82
CA SER A 66 7.50 -7.76 -6.39
C SER A 66 6.24 -7.17 -5.74
N VAL A 67 5.94 -5.90 -6.02
CA VAL A 67 4.75 -5.21 -5.51
C VAL A 67 3.47 -5.91 -5.97
N ARG A 68 3.43 -6.42 -7.20
CA ARG A 68 2.28 -7.18 -7.75
C ARG A 68 1.98 -8.50 -7.02
N LYS A 69 2.95 -9.03 -6.27
CA LYS A 69 2.82 -10.28 -5.49
C LYS A 69 2.54 -10.05 -4.00
N MET A 70 2.47 -8.80 -3.57
CA MET A 70 2.15 -8.45 -2.19
C MET A 70 0.68 -8.77 -1.88
N GLU A 71 0.45 -9.35 -0.71
CA GLU A 71 -0.88 -9.64 -0.17
C GLU A 71 -1.06 -8.82 1.11
N ILE A 72 -2.14 -8.04 1.19
CA ILE A 72 -2.48 -7.28 2.40
C ILE A 72 -3.07 -8.26 3.41
N MET A 73 -2.51 -8.27 4.62
CA MET A 73 -2.90 -9.17 5.71
C MET A 73 -3.65 -8.44 6.82
N ASP A 74 -3.34 -7.16 7.02
CA ASP A 74 -4.02 -6.29 7.98
C ASP A 74 -3.98 -4.85 7.46
N LEU A 75 -5.04 -4.09 7.73
CA LEU A 75 -5.18 -2.70 7.34
C LEU A 75 -5.96 -1.97 8.42
N GLN A 76 -5.43 -0.82 8.86
CA GLN A 76 -6.09 0.02 9.85
C GLN A 76 -6.19 1.45 9.36
N THR A 77 -7.30 2.10 9.71
CA THR A 77 -7.54 3.51 9.41
C THR A 77 -7.35 4.39 10.65
N ASP A 78 -7.11 5.68 10.43
CA ASP A 78 -7.15 6.73 11.45
C ASP A 78 -8.56 7.33 11.59
N ALA A 79 -8.71 8.29 12.52
CA ALA A 79 -9.96 8.99 12.78
C ALA A 79 -10.46 9.83 11.59
N ASN A 80 -9.61 10.10 10.60
CA ASN A 80 -9.96 10.82 9.37
C ASN A 80 -10.30 9.86 8.21
N ASN A 81 -10.48 8.57 8.48
CA ASN A 81 -10.68 7.52 7.48
C ASN A 81 -9.55 7.44 6.45
N LYS A 82 -8.30 7.64 6.90
CA LYS A 82 -7.12 7.36 6.07
C LYS A 82 -6.40 6.14 6.58
N VAL A 83 -5.82 5.36 5.67
CA VAL A 83 -5.00 4.20 6.01
C VAL A 83 -3.76 4.67 6.77
N ARG A 84 -3.62 4.21 8.01
CA ARG A 84 -2.49 4.54 8.90
C ARG A 84 -1.53 3.39 9.11
N PHE A 85 -1.99 2.15 8.93
CA PHE A 85 -1.16 0.96 9.08
C PHE A 85 -1.54 -0.09 8.04
N ILE A 86 -0.54 -0.74 7.46
CA ILE A 86 -0.73 -1.89 6.57
C ILE A 86 0.30 -2.97 6.94
N ARG A 87 -0.16 -4.21 7.12
CA ARG A 87 0.71 -5.39 7.14
C ARG A 87 0.56 -6.14 5.84
N ILE A 88 1.68 -6.49 5.23
CA ILE A 88 1.75 -7.16 3.92
C ILE A 88 2.57 -8.43 4.06
N GLN A 89 2.16 -9.50 3.38
CA GLN A 89 2.97 -10.68 3.13
C GLN A 89 3.46 -10.67 1.68
N GLN A 90 4.77 -10.82 1.48
CA GLN A 90 5.34 -11.06 0.16
C GLN A 90 5.30 -12.57 -0.15
N LYS A 91 4.80 -12.94 -1.33
CA LYS A 91 4.80 -14.32 -1.85
C LYS A 91 5.90 -14.56 -2.87
#